data_AF-A0A923WHB8-F1
#
_entry.id   AF-A0A923WHB8-F1
#
_cell.length_a   1.000
_cell.length_b   1.000
_cell.length_c   1.000
_cell.angle_alpha   90.00
_cell.angle_beta   90.00
_cell.angle_gamma   90.00
#
_symmetry.space_group_name_H-M   'P 1'
#
loop_
_entity.id
_entity.type
_entity.pdbx_description
1 polymer ?
#
loop_
_entity_poly.entity_id
_entity_poly.type
_entity_poly.pdbx_seq_one_letter_code
_entity_poly.pdbx_strand_id
1 'polypeptide(L)'
;MKKYPSLTFIGAMLMIAVMIAFPFFNISHFEPHSANKMIYHHLLIPILIASLIGAIYLYVKYLRKFKQKTPSAVKKILQHFFNIAAMFFVFSIIIDGLTLSTIVTTNAYIGPSKKITIKAEVIRYEPYRGKTGKINHYIEFKNPVGNKIIKLHVNRQYEAGELFIKEMNVGLWGQLYSMD
;
A
#
# COMPACT_ATOMS: atom_id res chain seq x y z
N MET A 1 33.78 -6.39 15.75
CA MET A 1 32.76 -7.46 15.65
C MET A 1 31.58 -6.99 14.81
N LYS A 2 31.33 -7.61 13.65
CA LYS A 2 30.06 -7.44 12.91
C LYS A 2 28.94 -8.00 13.78
N LYS A 3 28.11 -7.13 14.38
CA LYS A 3 26.88 -7.57 15.02
C LYS A 3 25.90 -7.91 13.91
N TYR A 4 25.71 -9.20 13.66
CA TYR A 4 24.60 -9.66 12.82
C TYR A 4 23.28 -9.16 13.42
N PRO A 5 22.31 -8.74 12.60
CA PRO A 5 20.98 -8.43 13.10
C PRO A 5 20.45 -9.64 13.88
N SER A 6 19.88 -9.40 15.06
CA SER A 6 19.34 -10.48 15.88
C SER A 6 18.26 -11.23 15.09
N LEU A 7 18.12 -12.54 15.34
CA LEU A 7 17.08 -13.36 14.71
C LEU A 7 15.68 -12.73 14.87
N THR A 8 15.44 -12.08 16.02
CA THR A 8 14.23 -11.30 16.31
C THR A 8 14.01 -10.13 15.36
N PHE A 9 15.07 -9.41 14.97
CA PHE A 9 14.97 -8.29 14.03
C PHE A 9 14.65 -8.77 12.61
N ILE A 10 15.32 -9.83 12.16
CA ILE A 10 15.05 -10.45 10.86
C ILE A 10 13.62 -11.00 10.82
N GLY A 11 13.20 -11.70 11.87
CA GLY A 11 11.83 -12.21 12.00
C GLY A 11 10.78 -11.10 11.95
N ALA A 12 11.01 -9.98 12.65
CA ALA A 12 10.10 -8.83 12.61
C ALA A 12 10.00 -8.22 11.20
N MET A 13 11.12 -8.07 10.49
CA MET A 13 11.11 -7.57 9.11
C MET A 13 10.36 -8.51 8.17
N LEU A 14 10.54 -9.82 8.32
CA LEU A 14 9.82 -10.83 7.53
C LEU A 14 8.31 -10.78 7.80
N MET A 15 7.89 -10.67 9.07
CA MET A 15 6.48 -10.55 9.40
C MET A 15 5.85 -9.29 8.78
N ILE A 16 6.53 -8.13 8.85
CA ILE A 16 6.05 -6.90 8.21
C ILE A 16 5.91 -7.10 6.69
N ALA A 17 6.91 -7.71 6.05
CA ALA A 17 6.86 -7.98 4.62
C ALA A 17 5.69 -8.90 4.25
N VAL A 18 5.45 -9.96 5.03
CA VAL A 18 4.31 -10.88 4.85
C VAL A 18 2.98 -10.14 5.03
N MET A 19 2.85 -9.30 6.06
CA MET A 19 1.63 -8.52 6.29
C MET A 19 1.33 -7.55 5.14
N ILE A 20 2.34 -6.88 4.61
CA ILE A 20 2.19 -6.00 3.45
C ILE A 20 1.78 -6.82 2.22
N ALA A 21 2.44 -7.95 1.98
CA ALA A 21 2.21 -8.82 0.84
C ALA A 21 0.85 -9.54 0.86
N PHE A 22 0.33 -9.86 2.05
CA PHE A 22 -0.84 -10.71 2.25
C PHE A 22 -2.03 -10.42 1.31
N PRO A 23 -2.57 -9.19 1.23
CA PRO A 23 -3.73 -8.92 0.38
C PRO A 23 -3.44 -9.10 -1.11
N PHE A 24 -2.20 -8.87 -1.57
CA PHE A 24 -1.82 -9.01 -2.97
C PHE A 24 -1.77 -10.47 -3.43
N PHE A 25 -1.63 -11.42 -2.49
CA PHE A 25 -1.62 -12.85 -2.78
C PHE A 25 -2.95 -13.54 -2.50
N ASN A 26 -3.76 -13.02 -1.58
CA ASN A 26 -5.00 -13.67 -1.15
C ASN A 26 -6.26 -13.06 -1.77
N ILE A 27 -6.19 -11.83 -2.30
CA ILE A 27 -7.35 -11.12 -2.83
C ILE A 27 -7.13 -10.83 -4.32
N SER A 28 -7.83 -11.57 -5.18
CA SER A 28 -7.67 -11.53 -6.64
C SER A 28 -8.04 -10.17 -7.25
N HIS A 29 -9.10 -9.54 -6.72
CA HIS A 29 -9.59 -8.24 -7.21
C HIS A 29 -9.89 -7.34 -6.00
N PHE A 30 -9.38 -6.12 -5.99
CA PHE A 30 -9.72 -5.10 -4.99
C PHE A 30 -9.54 -3.69 -5.58
N GLU A 31 -10.05 -2.66 -4.90
CA GLU A 31 -9.97 -1.25 -5.32
C GLU A 31 -8.80 -0.50 -4.66
N PRO A 32 -7.56 -0.55 -5.20
CA PRO A 32 -6.41 0.13 -4.59
C PRO A 32 -6.57 1.65 -4.56
N HIS A 33 -7.27 2.23 -5.54
CA HIS A 33 -7.46 3.68 -5.62
C HIS A 33 -8.33 4.22 -4.47
N SER A 34 -9.40 3.50 -4.11
CA SER A 34 -10.28 3.86 -3.01
C SER A 34 -9.54 3.81 -1.67
N ALA A 35 -8.75 2.74 -1.46
CA ALA A 35 -7.92 2.60 -0.26
C ALA A 35 -6.85 3.70 -0.16
N ASN A 36 -6.15 3.99 -1.26
CA ASN A 36 -5.18 5.09 -1.30
C ASN A 36 -5.84 6.44 -1.03
N LYS A 37 -7.04 6.70 -1.58
CA LYS A 37 -7.77 7.94 -1.31
C LYS A 37 -8.09 8.11 0.19
N MET A 38 -8.49 7.02 0.85
CA MET A 38 -8.73 7.02 2.30
C MET A 38 -7.45 7.35 3.07
N ILE A 39 -6.31 6.80 2.66
CA ILE A 39 -5.01 7.13 3.25
C ILE A 39 -4.69 8.61 3.07
N TYR A 40 -4.72 9.12 1.83
CA TYR A 40 -4.37 10.51 1.55
C TYR A 40 -5.25 11.52 2.27
N HIS A 41 -6.54 11.22 2.42
CA HIS A 41 -7.48 12.16 3.01
C HIS A 41 -7.52 12.11 4.54
N HIS A 42 -7.30 10.93 5.15
CA HIS A 42 -7.52 10.75 6.59
C HIS A 42 -6.28 10.28 7.36
N LEU A 43 -5.38 9.52 6.74
CA LEU A 43 -4.27 8.85 7.46
C LEU A 43 -2.90 9.41 7.11
N LEU A 44 -2.76 10.23 6.08
CA LEU A 44 -1.47 10.77 5.63
C LEU A 44 -0.76 11.53 6.76
N ILE A 45 -1.44 12.48 7.40
CA ILE A 45 -0.85 13.27 8.49
C ILE A 45 -0.41 12.36 9.65
N PRO A 46 -1.28 11.46 10.18
CA PRO A 46 -0.86 10.47 11.18
C PRO A 46 0.36 9.64 10.77
N ILE A 47 0.41 9.16 9.52
CA ILE A 47 1.53 8.36 8.99
C ILE A 47 2.82 9.17 9.00
N LEU A 48 2.78 10.43 8.54
CA LEU A 48 3.95 11.29 8.52
C LEU A 48 4.45 11.58 9.94
N ILE A 49 3.55 11.86 10.89
CA ILE A 49 3.92 12.10 12.30
C ILE A 49 4.57 10.85 12.90
N ALA A 50 3.94 9.68 12.74
CA ALA A 50 4.47 8.41 13.25
C ALA A 50 5.85 8.09 12.63
N SER A 51 6.01 8.31 11.32
CA SER A 51 7.26 8.11 10.59
C SER A 51 8.37 9.01 11.09
N LEU A 52 8.07 10.29 11.37
CA LEU A 52 9.04 11.25 11.88
C LEU A 52 9.50 10.88 13.29
N ILE A 53 8.57 10.55 14.18
CA ILE A 53 8.87 10.10 15.54
C ILE A 53 9.74 8.84 15.50
N GLY A 54 9.35 7.84 14.70
CA GLY A 54 10.11 6.60 14.52
C GLY A 54 11.52 6.83 13.98
N ALA A 55 11.65 7.67 12.96
CA ALA A 55 12.94 8.02 12.36
C ALA A 55 13.88 8.72 13.36
N ILE A 56 13.37 9.70 14.12
CA ILE A 56 14.16 10.40 15.15
C ILE A 56 14.58 9.41 16.25
N TYR A 57 13.64 8.61 16.76
CA TYR A 57 13.91 7.65 17.83
C TYR A 57 15.01 6.64 17.43
N LEU A 58 14.87 6.02 16.25
CA LEU A 58 15.84 5.05 15.76
C LEU A 58 17.19 5.69 15.45
N TYR A 59 17.17 6.90 14.89
CA TYR A 59 18.38 7.67 14.65
C TYR A 59 19.17 7.87 15.95
N VAL A 60 18.52 8.45 16.95
CA VAL A 60 19.17 8.84 18.21
C VAL A 60 19.61 7.60 18.99
N LYS A 61 18.75 6.60 19.11
CA LYS A 61 19.00 5.42 19.96
C LYS A 61 19.98 4.43 19.35
N TYR A 62 19.95 4.21 18.04
CA TYR A 62 20.69 3.11 17.41
C TYR A 62 21.73 3.55 16.39
N LEU A 63 21.48 4.59 15.59
CA LEU A 63 22.34 4.87 14.43
C LEU A 63 23.35 5.99 14.66
N ARG A 64 23.07 6.93 15.57
CA ARG A 64 23.97 8.05 15.89
C ARG A 64 25.39 7.59 16.26
N LYS A 65 25.52 6.43 16.90
CA LYS A 65 26.79 5.85 17.35
C LYS A 65 27.68 5.27 16.25
N PHE A 66 27.11 4.98 15.08
CA PHE A 66 27.84 4.41 13.95
C PHE A 66 28.38 5.47 12.97
N LYS A 67 28.24 6.76 13.30
CA LYS A 67 28.75 7.85 12.48
C LYS A 67 30.28 7.94 12.52
N GLN A 68 30.87 8.21 11.36
CA GLN A 68 32.25 8.66 11.27
C GLN A 68 32.39 10.09 11.79
N LYS A 69 33.48 10.37 12.52
CA LYS A 69 33.78 11.71 13.02
C LYS A 69 34.06 12.63 11.82
N THR A 70 33.36 13.77 11.76
CA THR A 70 33.56 14.80 10.74
C THR A 70 34.04 16.09 11.43
N PRO A 71 35.10 16.75 10.95
CA PRO A 71 35.67 17.93 11.62
C PRO A 71 34.81 19.20 11.45
N SER A 72 34.02 19.31 10.38
CA SER A 72 33.17 20.47 10.12
C SER A 72 31.82 20.37 10.85
N ALA A 73 31.46 21.44 11.59
CA ALA A 73 30.18 21.56 12.28
C ALA A 73 28.98 21.55 11.31
N VAL A 74 29.10 22.23 10.17
CA VAL A 74 28.05 22.28 9.13
C VAL A 74 27.82 20.90 8.52
N LYS A 75 28.90 20.18 8.15
CA LYS A 75 28.79 18.82 7.60
C LYS A 75 28.15 17.86 8.60
N LYS A 76 28.44 18.03 9.90
CA LYS A 76 27.83 17.22 10.96
C LYS A 76 26.31 17.39 10.99
N ILE A 77 25.82 18.63 11.00
CA ILE A 77 24.38 18.95 10.98
C ILE A 77 23.72 18.41 9.73
N LEU A 78 24.30 18.67 8.56
CA LEU A 78 23.74 18.22 7.29
C LEU A 78 23.61 16.69 7.22
N GLN A 79 24.63 15.97 7.69
CA GLN A 79 24.59 14.52 7.78
C GLN A 79 23.55 14.01 8.79
N HIS A 80 23.27 14.75 9.88
CA HIS A 80 22.18 14.40 10.80
C HIS A 80 20.83 14.53 10.10
N PHE A 81 20.62 15.64 9.41
CA PHE A 81 19.42 15.92 8.65
C PHE A 81 19.17 14.86 7.57
N PHE A 82 20.15 14.57 6.71
CA PHE A 82 20.00 13.58 5.64
C PHE A 82 19.73 12.18 6.17
N ASN A 83 20.39 11.76 7.25
CA ASN A 83 20.14 10.43 7.82
C ASN A 83 18.73 10.29 8.39
N ILE A 84 18.24 11.33 9.09
CA ILE A 84 16.87 11.33 9.61
C ILE A 84 15.87 11.39 8.46
N ALA A 85 16.11 12.23 7.45
CA ALA A 85 15.25 12.34 6.27
C ALA A 85 15.16 11.02 5.50
N ALA A 86 16.29 10.36 5.23
CA ALA A 86 16.31 9.06 4.56
C ALA A 86 15.50 8.01 5.33
N MET A 87 15.65 7.95 6.66
CA MET A 87 14.86 7.04 7.48
C MET A 87 13.38 7.40 7.48
N PHE A 88 13.05 8.68 7.58
CA PHE A 88 11.68 9.16 7.53
C PHE A 88 10.96 8.66 6.27
N PHE A 89 11.61 8.75 5.10
CA PHE A 89 11.04 8.21 3.86
C PHE A 89 10.87 6.69 3.91
N VAL A 90 11.87 5.95 4.37
CA VAL A 90 11.77 4.48 4.50
C VAL A 90 10.63 4.07 5.44
N PHE A 91 10.52 4.72 6.59
CA PHE A 91 9.43 4.47 7.54
C PHE A 91 8.07 4.83 6.97
N SER A 92 7.97 5.95 6.25
CA SER A 92 6.74 6.38 5.62
C SER A 92 6.24 5.32 4.63
N ILE A 93 7.14 4.79 3.78
CA ILE A 93 6.80 3.73 2.81
C ILE A 93 6.33 2.45 3.52
N ILE A 94 7.00 2.04 4.59
CA ILE A 94 6.63 0.82 5.34
C ILE A 94 5.27 0.98 6.00
N ILE A 95 5.03 2.11 6.68
CA ILE A 95 3.78 2.37 7.39
C ILE A 95 2.62 2.55 6.39
N ASP A 96 2.86 3.23 5.27
CA ASP A 96 1.88 3.39 4.18
C ASP A 96 1.48 2.02 3.60
N GLY A 97 2.46 1.18 3.27
CA GLY A 97 2.23 -0.20 2.82
C GLY A 97 1.44 -1.03 3.83
N LEU A 98 1.79 -0.96 5.11
CA LEU A 98 1.04 -1.65 6.18
C LEU A 98 -0.39 -1.14 6.29
N THR A 99 -0.59 0.18 6.17
CA THR A 99 -1.91 0.81 6.26
C THR A 99 -2.78 0.38 5.08
N LEU A 100 -2.25 0.44 3.86
CA LEU A 100 -2.94 -0.04 2.67
C LEU A 100 -3.33 -1.50 2.83
N SER A 101 -2.39 -2.36 3.23
CA SER A 101 -2.67 -3.79 3.39
C SER A 101 -3.68 -4.06 4.49
N THR A 102 -3.66 -3.28 5.57
CA THR A 102 -4.66 -3.35 6.63
C THR A 102 -6.05 -2.94 6.12
N ILE A 103 -6.17 -1.84 5.39
CA ILE A 103 -7.46 -1.39 4.82
C ILE A 103 -8.03 -2.47 3.91
N VAL A 104 -7.23 -2.99 2.97
CA VAL A 104 -7.69 -4.01 2.02
C VAL A 104 -8.07 -5.32 2.73
N THR A 105 -7.25 -5.77 3.68
CA THR A 105 -7.52 -7.01 4.43
C THR A 105 -8.76 -6.86 5.32
N THR A 106 -8.87 -5.77 6.06
CA THR A 106 -10.04 -5.52 6.92
C THR A 106 -11.31 -5.30 6.11
N ASN A 107 -11.21 -4.70 4.91
CA ASN A 107 -12.33 -4.63 3.97
C ASN A 107 -12.86 -6.03 3.63
N ALA A 108 -11.95 -6.96 3.35
CA ALA A 108 -12.30 -8.28 2.81
C ALA A 108 -12.73 -9.31 3.86
N TYR A 109 -12.13 -9.26 5.07
CA TYR A 109 -12.27 -10.32 6.08
C TYR A 109 -13.03 -9.90 7.33
N ILE A 110 -13.26 -8.60 7.55
CA ILE A 110 -13.94 -8.12 8.77
C ILE A 110 -15.31 -7.55 8.41
N GLY A 111 -16.32 -7.90 9.20
CA GLY A 111 -17.67 -7.35 9.08
C GLY A 111 -18.53 -8.05 8.02
N PRO A 112 -19.79 -7.59 7.86
CA PRO A 112 -20.71 -8.18 6.89
C PRO A 112 -20.26 -7.82 5.46
N SER A 113 -20.08 -8.84 4.62
CA SER A 113 -19.86 -8.66 3.19
C SER A 113 -21.19 -8.80 2.46
N LYS A 114 -21.48 -7.84 1.56
CA LYS A 114 -22.64 -7.93 0.67
C LYS A 114 -22.19 -8.39 -0.70
N LYS A 115 -22.62 -9.59 -1.10
CA LYS A 115 -22.47 -10.06 -2.48
C LYS A 115 -23.29 -9.19 -3.42
N ILE A 116 -22.65 -8.69 -4.47
CA ILE A 116 -23.29 -7.98 -5.57
C ILE A 116 -22.80 -8.54 -6.90
N THR A 117 -23.70 -8.68 -7.87
CA THR A 117 -23.31 -8.96 -9.24
C THR A 117 -23.11 -7.63 -9.96
N ILE A 118 -21.88 -7.35 -10.36
CA ILE A 118 -21.60 -6.20 -11.22
C ILE A 118 -21.89 -6.63 -12.64
N LYS A 119 -22.85 -5.97 -13.27
CA LYS A 119 -23.15 -6.06 -14.70
C LYS A 119 -23.07 -4.65 -15.26
N ALA A 120 -21.89 -4.26 -15.75
CA ALA A 120 -21.62 -2.91 -16.19
C ALA A 120 -20.81 -2.91 -17.49
N GLU A 121 -21.07 -1.94 -18.36
CA GLU A 121 -20.26 -1.73 -19.54
C GLU A 121 -18.90 -1.13 -19.15
N VAL A 122 -17.84 -1.66 -19.77
CA VAL A 122 -16.50 -1.12 -19.63
C VAL A 122 -16.45 0.23 -20.35
N ILE A 123 -16.16 1.29 -19.61
CA ILE A 123 -15.98 2.64 -20.14
C ILE A 123 -14.63 2.73 -20.85
N ARG A 124 -13.58 2.21 -20.19
CA ARG A 124 -12.21 2.30 -20.69
C ARG A 124 -11.39 1.12 -20.20
N TYR A 125 -10.58 0.58 -21.11
CA TYR A 125 -9.51 -0.35 -20.78
C TYR A 125 -8.17 0.39 -20.71
N GLU A 126 -7.39 0.11 -19.68
CA GLU A 126 -6.06 0.67 -19.47
C GLU A 126 -5.01 -0.43 -19.25
N PRO A 127 -4.12 -0.67 -20.22
CA PRO A 127 -2.96 -1.51 -20.01
C PRO A 127 -1.92 -0.75 -19.18
N TYR A 128 -1.46 -1.33 -18.08
CA TYR A 128 -0.30 -0.84 -17.34
C TYR A 128 0.86 -1.82 -17.50
N ARG A 129 1.91 -1.41 -18.21
CA ARG A 129 3.14 -2.20 -18.30
C ARG A 129 4.02 -1.93 -17.08
N GLY A 130 4.13 -2.91 -16.19
CA GLY A 130 5.03 -2.84 -15.05
C GLY A 130 6.50 -2.89 -15.47
N LYS A 131 7.42 -2.49 -14.57
CA LYS A 131 8.88 -2.51 -14.81
C LYS A 131 9.44 -3.90 -15.15
N THR A 132 8.72 -4.96 -14.80
CA THR A 132 9.07 -6.37 -15.09
C THR A 132 8.55 -6.86 -16.45
N GLY A 133 7.94 -5.98 -17.27
CA GLY A 133 7.39 -6.34 -18.58
C GLY A 133 6.00 -6.98 -18.53
N LYS A 134 5.53 -7.41 -17.35
CA LYS A 134 4.15 -7.90 -17.16
C LYS A 134 3.14 -6.76 -17.42
N ILE A 135 2.15 -7.06 -18.25
CA ILE A 135 1.02 -6.17 -18.52
C ILE A 135 -0.04 -6.46 -17.45
N ASN A 136 -0.37 -5.45 -16.66
CA ASN A 136 -1.51 -5.47 -15.75
C ASN A 136 -2.69 -4.84 -16.47
N HIS A 137 -3.86 -5.44 -16.36
CA HIS A 137 -5.06 -5.02 -17.06
C HIS A 137 -5.96 -4.29 -16.08
N TYR A 138 -6.38 -3.07 -16.43
CA TYR A 138 -7.35 -2.31 -15.65
C TYR A 138 -8.55 -1.96 -16.52
N ILE A 139 -9.73 -1.98 -15.92
CA ILE A 139 -10.96 -1.47 -16.54
C ILE A 139 -11.57 -0.39 -15.66
N GLU A 140 -12.20 0.57 -16.29
CA GLU A 140 -13.08 1.54 -15.64
C GLU A 140 -14.51 1.23 -16.03
N PHE A 141 -15.41 1.15 -15.06
CA PHE A 141 -16.84 0.98 -15.28
C PHE A 141 -17.63 1.82 -14.28
N LYS A 142 -18.87 2.16 -14.63
CA LYS A 142 -19.77 2.86 -13.70
C LYS A 142 -20.41 1.84 -12.77
N ASN A 143 -20.20 1.97 -11.46
CA ASN A 143 -20.84 1.09 -10.49
C ASN A 143 -22.38 1.24 -10.59
N PRO A 144 -23.13 0.16 -10.86
CA PRO A 144 -24.58 0.22 -11.00
C PRO A 144 -25.28 0.61 -9.69
N VAL A 145 -24.64 0.41 -8.53
CA VAL A 145 -25.22 0.70 -7.20
C VAL A 145 -24.92 2.13 -6.75
N GLY A 146 -23.76 2.67 -7.11
CA GLY A 146 -23.25 3.93 -6.54
C GLY A 146 -23.01 5.06 -7.53
N ASN A 147 -23.24 4.84 -8.83
CA ASN A 147 -22.98 5.78 -9.94
C ASN A 147 -21.54 6.34 -10.01
N LYS A 148 -20.60 5.77 -9.24
CA LYS A 148 -19.18 6.14 -9.25
C LYS A 148 -18.44 5.35 -10.34
N ILE A 149 -17.47 6.00 -10.98
CA ILE A 149 -16.52 5.30 -11.85
C ILE A 149 -15.54 4.55 -10.97
N ILE A 150 -15.45 3.24 -11.16
CA ILE A 150 -14.56 2.36 -10.42
C ILE A 150 -13.51 1.83 -11.38
N LYS A 151 -12.25 1.93 -10.95
CA LYS A 151 -11.12 1.32 -11.64
C LYS A 151 -10.79 -0.01 -10.96
N LEU A 152 -10.91 -1.10 -11.71
CA LEU A 152 -10.71 -2.46 -11.23
C LEU A 152 -9.57 -3.12 -11.99
N HIS A 153 -8.69 -3.82 -11.26
CA HIS A 153 -7.69 -4.70 -11.86
C HIS A 153 -8.37 -6.00 -12.35
N VAL A 154 -8.04 -6.46 -13.55
CA VAL A 154 -8.63 -7.66 -14.18
C VAL A 154 -7.55 -8.54 -14.80
N ASN A 155 -7.92 -9.78 -15.16
CA ASN A 155 -6.98 -10.78 -15.67
C ASN A 155 -6.85 -10.81 -17.19
N ARG A 156 -7.71 -10.09 -17.93
CA ARG A 156 -7.70 -10.04 -19.40
C ARG A 156 -7.93 -8.63 -19.91
N GLN A 157 -7.64 -8.43 -21.19
CA GLN A 157 -8.05 -7.24 -21.92
C GLN A 157 -9.57 -7.25 -22.15
N TYR A 158 -10.16 -6.07 -22.03
CA TYR A 158 -11.56 -5.80 -22.34
C TYR A 158 -11.64 -4.72 -23.41
N GLU A 159 -12.72 -4.74 -24.19
CA GLU A 159 -13.04 -3.66 -25.13
C GLU A 159 -13.93 -2.61 -24.46
N ALA A 160 -13.85 -1.35 -24.89
CA ALA A 160 -14.79 -0.33 -24.46
C ALA A 160 -16.20 -0.68 -25.00
N GLY A 161 -17.22 -0.62 -24.12
CA GLY A 161 -18.57 -1.11 -24.40
C GLY A 161 -18.76 -2.60 -24.11
N GLU A 162 -17.70 -3.37 -23.86
CA GLU A 162 -17.83 -4.77 -23.48
C GLU A 162 -18.52 -4.88 -22.10
N LEU A 163 -19.43 -5.85 -21.98
CA LEU A 163 -20.15 -6.08 -20.73
C LEU A 163 -19.25 -6.83 -19.74
N PHE A 164 -18.88 -6.17 -18.65
CA PHE A 164 -18.23 -6.79 -17.52
C PHE A 164 -19.28 -7.37 -16.57
N ILE A 165 -19.28 -8.70 -16.44
CA ILE A 165 -20.09 -9.44 -15.47
C ILE A 165 -19.19 -10.14 -14.49
N LYS A 166 -19.23 -9.74 -13.22
CA LYS A 166 -18.52 -10.45 -12.14
C LYS A 166 -19.26 -10.34 -10.83
N GLU A 167 -19.31 -11.44 -10.10
CA GLU A 167 -19.71 -11.44 -8.69
C GLU A 167 -18.58 -10.86 -7.85
N MET A 168 -18.92 -9.84 -7.07
CA MET A 168 -18.01 -9.15 -6.17
C MET A 168 -18.65 -9.00 -4.80
N ASN A 169 -17.82 -8.78 -3.80
CA ASN A 169 -18.25 -8.45 -2.45
C ASN A 169 -18.02 -6.96 -2.19
N VAL A 170 -18.98 -6.32 -1.55
CA VAL A 170 -18.78 -5.03 -0.90
C VAL A 170 -18.33 -5.30 0.53
N GLY A 171 -17.11 -4.89 0.85
CA GLY A 171 -16.51 -5.09 2.17
C GLY A 171 -16.85 -4.00 3.17
N LEU A 172 -16.23 -4.08 4.36
CA LEU A 172 -16.46 -3.17 5.49
C LEU A 172 -16.36 -1.69 5.13
N TRP A 173 -15.37 -1.34 4.31
CA TRP A 173 -15.09 0.05 3.92
C TRP A 173 -15.89 0.47 2.68
N GLY A 174 -16.85 -0.34 2.25
CA GLY A 174 -17.64 -0.09 1.03
C GLY A 174 -16.84 -0.31 -0.26
N GLN A 175 -15.65 -0.92 -0.19
CA GLN A 175 -14.80 -1.19 -1.34
C GLN A 175 -15.13 -2.57 -1.93
N LEU A 176 -15.10 -2.67 -3.25
CA LEU A 176 -15.28 -3.94 -3.93
C LEU A 176 -14.05 -4.83 -3.80
N TYR A 177 -14.28 -6.11 -3.57
CA TYR A 177 -13.26 -7.15 -3.64
C TYR A 177 -13.81 -8.48 -4.17
N SER A 178 -12.95 -9.32 -4.69
CA SER A 178 -13.25 -10.71 -5.04
C SER A 178 -12.01 -11.58 -4.78
N MET A 179 -12.24 -12.77 -4.23
CA MET A 179 -11.20 -13.78 -3.98
C MET A 179 -10.96 -14.65 -5.22
N ASP A 180 -11.87 -14.63 -6.18
CA ASP A 180 -11.88 -15.46 -7.40
C ASP A 180 -11.27 -14.75 -8.61
#